data_AF-A0AAU7NQI3-F1
#
_entry.id   AF-A0AAU7NQI3-F1
#
_cell.length_a   1.000
_cell.length_b   1.000
_cell.length_c   1.000
_cell.angle_alpha   90.00
_cell.angle_beta   90.00
_cell.angle_gamma   90.00
#
_symmetry.space_group_name_H-M   'P 1'
#
loop_
_entity.id
_entity.type
_entity.pdbx_description
1 polymer ?
#
loop_
_entity_poly.entity_id
_entity_poly.type
_entity_poly.pdbx_seq_one_letter_code
_entity_poly.pdbx_strand_id
1 'polypeptide(L)'
;MTTLNPSTPCSRHFKFADLIHCGETYQKTQVANIPKDPNTVAAIEQMARTILDPVVDQFGEIKLTYGFCSNELLKQIKRQPKPGIAPQLDQHAGFELNSRNTPICKRPGFACDFYAVNTDSLMLAKWIINHLTFDRLYYYGKNRPIHISVAPNMLGAITLLQNHPSGRNIPRNITKQDFLKY
;
A
#
# COMPACT_ATOMS: atom_id res chain seq x y z
N MET A 1 16.14 17.14 -14.64
CA MET A 1 15.73 16.00 -13.77
C MET A 1 15.20 14.92 -14.68
N THR A 2 15.81 13.73 -14.67
CA THR A 2 15.35 12.61 -15.49
C THR A 2 14.07 12.07 -14.86
N THR A 3 12.97 12.10 -15.60
CA THR A 3 11.70 11.51 -15.17
C THR A 3 11.87 10.00 -15.01
N LEU A 4 11.36 9.42 -13.91
CA LEU A 4 11.33 7.98 -13.69
C LEU A 4 10.65 7.27 -14.88
N ASN A 5 11.33 6.27 -15.46
CA ASN A 5 10.73 5.39 -16.46
C ASN A 5 10.00 4.23 -15.74
N PRO A 6 8.67 4.07 -15.89
CA PRO A 6 7.92 2.99 -15.23
C PRO A 6 8.41 1.58 -15.56
N SER A 7 9.03 1.39 -16.72
CA SER A 7 9.54 0.07 -17.14
C SER A 7 10.84 -0.33 -16.45
N THR A 8 11.48 0.60 -15.73
CA THR A 8 12.70 0.32 -14.97
C THR A 8 12.41 -0.71 -13.88
N PRO A 9 13.30 -1.70 -13.67
CA PRO A 9 13.22 -2.61 -12.53
C PRO A 9 13.23 -1.82 -11.21
N CYS A 10 12.28 -2.12 -10.33
CA CYS A 10 12.17 -1.56 -8.99
C CYS A 10 12.87 -2.48 -7.97
N SER A 11 12.68 -3.79 -8.12
CA SER A 11 13.29 -4.83 -7.29
C SER A 11 13.52 -6.10 -8.11
N ARG A 12 13.78 -7.23 -7.47
CA ARG A 12 14.01 -8.50 -8.18
C ARG A 12 12.77 -8.94 -8.95
N HIS A 13 11.58 -8.78 -8.36
CA HIS A 13 10.32 -9.27 -8.94
C HIS A 13 9.43 -8.20 -9.54
N PHE A 14 9.72 -6.91 -9.32
CA PHE A 14 8.83 -5.80 -9.70
C PHE A 14 9.53 -4.75 -10.55
N LYS A 15 8.77 -4.14 -11.46
CA LYS A 15 9.05 -2.85 -12.10
C LYS A 15 8.26 -1.75 -11.39
N PHE A 16 8.66 -0.50 -11.59
CA PHE A 16 7.91 0.63 -11.04
C PHE A 16 6.46 0.68 -11.55
N ALA A 17 6.22 0.30 -12.81
CA ALA A 17 4.90 0.22 -13.42
C ALA A 17 3.93 -0.66 -12.60
N ASP A 18 4.41 -1.72 -11.94
CA ASP A 18 3.55 -2.64 -11.20
C ASP A 18 2.91 -1.96 -9.98
N LEU A 19 3.65 -1.09 -9.28
CA LEU A 19 3.12 -0.34 -8.14
C LEU A 19 2.40 0.95 -8.55
N ILE A 20 2.72 1.47 -9.73
CA ILE A 20 2.20 2.75 -10.20
C ILE A 20 0.88 2.58 -10.98
N HIS A 21 0.72 1.47 -11.68
CA HIS A 21 -0.42 1.25 -12.58
C HIS A 21 -1.47 0.28 -12.01
N CYS A 22 -1.21 -0.43 -10.90
CA CYS A 22 -2.09 -1.49 -10.41
C CYS A 22 -3.52 -1.06 -10.00
N GLY A 23 -3.73 0.22 -9.67
CA GLY A 23 -5.01 0.70 -9.17
C GLY A 23 -6.11 0.77 -10.23
N GLU A 24 -7.31 0.34 -9.90
CA GLU A 24 -8.48 0.36 -10.82
C GLU A 24 -8.75 1.75 -11.42
N THR A 25 -8.65 2.80 -10.60
CA THR A 25 -8.86 4.18 -11.07
C THR A 25 -7.79 4.59 -12.08
N TYR A 26 -6.54 4.18 -11.87
CA TYR A 26 -5.48 4.40 -12.85
C TYR A 26 -5.78 3.65 -14.15
N GLN A 27 -6.13 2.37 -14.07
CA GLN A 27 -6.45 1.55 -15.25
C GLN A 27 -7.56 2.16 -16.11
N LYS A 28 -8.58 2.77 -15.49
CA LYS A 28 -9.68 3.43 -16.20
C LYS A 28 -9.33 4.79 -16.79
N THR A 29 -8.49 5.57 -16.11
CA THR A 29 -8.29 7.00 -16.45
C THR A 29 -6.95 7.28 -17.11
N GLN A 30 -5.94 6.44 -16.84
CA GLN A 30 -4.56 6.55 -17.30
C GLN A 30 -3.96 7.94 -17.10
N VAL A 31 -4.45 8.67 -16.09
CA VAL A 31 -3.92 10.00 -15.74
C VAL A 31 -2.47 9.88 -15.31
N ALA A 32 -1.72 10.98 -15.47
CA ALA A 32 -0.32 11.03 -15.06
C ALA A 32 -0.18 10.63 -13.58
N ASN A 33 0.50 9.50 -13.35
CA ASN A 33 0.68 8.94 -12.02
C ASN A 33 2.15 8.57 -11.81
N ILE A 34 3.08 9.51 -11.91
CA ILE A 34 4.52 9.20 -11.79
C ILE A 34 5.06 9.87 -10.51
N PRO A 35 5.77 9.14 -9.64
CA PRO A 35 6.48 9.73 -8.50
C PRO A 35 7.41 10.84 -8.97
N LYS A 36 7.37 11.99 -8.31
CA LYS A 36 8.23 13.14 -8.61
C LYS A 36 9.27 13.35 -7.53
N ASP A 37 8.94 13.02 -6.29
CA ASP A 37 9.86 13.12 -5.17
C ASP A 37 10.80 11.89 -5.14
N PRO A 38 12.12 12.08 -5.09
CA PRO A 38 13.07 10.97 -5.04
C PRO A 38 12.91 10.12 -3.78
N ASN A 39 12.42 10.67 -2.67
CA ASN A 39 12.13 9.90 -1.46
C ASN A 39 10.92 8.98 -1.66
N THR A 40 9.95 9.36 -2.50
CA THR A 40 8.85 8.47 -2.90
C THR A 40 9.40 7.28 -3.69
N VAL A 41 10.30 7.52 -4.65
CA VAL A 41 10.94 6.46 -5.44
C VAL A 41 11.70 5.51 -4.52
N ALA A 42 12.53 6.03 -3.62
CA ALA A 42 13.28 5.22 -2.65
C ALA A 42 12.36 4.39 -1.73
N ALA A 43 11.23 4.95 -1.29
CA ALA A 43 10.28 4.22 -0.45
C ALA A 43 9.51 3.14 -1.21
N ILE A 44 9.22 3.34 -2.50
CA ILE A 44 8.67 2.30 -3.38
C ILE A 44 9.67 1.15 -3.51
N GLU A 45 10.95 1.44 -3.74
CA GLU A 45 12.00 0.42 -3.81
C GLU A 45 12.17 -0.32 -2.48
N GLN A 46 12.11 0.40 -1.36
CA GLN A 46 12.14 -0.20 -0.02
C GLN A 46 10.97 -1.17 0.17
N MET A 47 9.74 -0.73 -0.11
CA MET A 47 8.55 -1.59 -0.05
C MET A 47 8.72 -2.85 -0.90
N ALA A 48 9.18 -2.69 -2.14
CA ALA A 48 9.40 -3.81 -3.04
C ALA A 48 10.44 -4.80 -2.50
N ARG A 49 11.58 -4.31 -1.99
CA ARG A 49 12.68 -5.17 -1.52
C ARG A 49 12.43 -5.81 -0.16
N THR A 50 11.79 -5.10 0.77
CA THR A 50 11.67 -5.55 2.16
C THR A 50 10.34 -6.24 2.46
N ILE A 51 9.32 -6.02 1.63
CA ILE A 51 7.99 -6.61 1.82
C ILE A 51 7.62 -7.49 0.62
N LEU A 52 7.52 -6.92 -0.57
CA LEU A 52 6.92 -7.63 -1.71
C LEU A 52 7.80 -8.77 -2.22
N ASP A 53 9.11 -8.55 -2.36
CA ASP A 53 10.04 -9.56 -2.83
C ASP A 53 10.07 -10.80 -1.90
N PRO A 54 10.19 -10.66 -0.56
CA PRO A 54 10.08 -11.79 0.37
C PRO A 54 8.71 -12.50 0.34
N VAL A 55 7.62 -11.73 0.18
CA VAL A 55 6.29 -12.32 0.05
C VAL A 55 6.19 -13.16 -1.23
N VAL A 56 6.72 -12.67 -2.35
CA VAL A 56 6.74 -13.42 -3.62
C VAL A 56 7.59 -14.68 -3.49
N ASP A 57 8.75 -14.60 -2.85
CA ASP A 57 9.60 -15.78 -2.60
C ASP A 57 8.89 -16.85 -1.77
N GLN A 58 8.06 -16.43 -0.80
CA GLN A 58 7.36 -17.35 0.10
C GLN A 58 6.07 -17.91 -0.50
N PHE A 59 5.26 -17.09 -1.16
CA PHE A 59 3.89 -17.41 -1.54
C PHE A 59 3.66 -17.47 -3.06
N GLY A 60 4.68 -17.13 -3.86
CA GLY A 60 4.57 -17.01 -5.30
C GLY A 60 3.88 -15.72 -5.73
N GLU A 61 3.08 -15.80 -6.79
CA GLU A 61 2.46 -14.63 -7.40
C GLU A 61 1.59 -13.84 -6.41
N ILE A 62 1.76 -12.51 -6.43
CA ILE A 62 0.87 -11.58 -5.75
C ILE A 62 0.20 -10.64 -6.76
N LYS A 63 -0.99 -10.16 -6.41
CA LYS A 63 -1.68 -9.14 -7.18
C LYS A 63 -1.79 -7.85 -6.37
N LEU A 64 -1.07 -6.83 -6.84
CA LEU A 64 -1.23 -5.46 -6.38
C LEU A 64 -2.60 -4.93 -6.84
N THR A 65 -3.35 -4.35 -5.92
CA THR A 65 -4.68 -3.76 -6.19
C THR A 65 -4.68 -2.25 -6.03
N TYR A 66 -3.72 -1.71 -5.28
CA TYR A 66 -3.51 -0.27 -5.14
C TYR A 66 -2.08 0.01 -4.69
N GLY A 67 -1.47 1.07 -5.20
CA GLY A 67 -0.07 1.40 -4.97
C GLY A 67 0.14 2.90 -4.96
N PHE A 68 1.01 3.42 -5.82
CA PHE A 68 1.31 4.85 -5.84
C PHE A 68 0.11 5.69 -6.27
N CYS A 69 -0.14 6.78 -5.55
CA CYS A 69 -1.21 7.72 -5.81
C CYS A 69 -0.70 9.16 -5.83
N SER A 70 -0.41 9.65 -7.03
CA SER A 70 -0.12 11.07 -7.28
C SER A 70 -1.30 11.97 -6.95
N ASN A 71 -1.06 13.28 -6.84
CA ASN A 71 -2.12 14.27 -6.66
C ASN A 71 -3.15 14.24 -7.81
N GLU A 72 -2.75 13.93 -9.05
CA GLU A 72 -3.69 13.86 -10.18
C GLU A 72 -4.58 12.62 -10.11
N LEU A 73 -4.02 11.45 -9.76
CA LEU A 73 -4.81 10.25 -9.51
C LEU A 73 -5.76 10.45 -8.31
N LEU A 74 -5.28 11.09 -7.25
CA LEU A 74 -6.07 11.41 -6.07
C LEU A 74 -7.30 12.26 -6.41
N LYS A 75 -7.17 13.25 -7.31
CA LYS A 75 -8.31 14.05 -7.78
C LYS A 75 -9.35 13.18 -8.50
N GLN A 76 -8.93 12.20 -9.31
CA GLN A 76 -9.86 11.28 -9.97
C GLN A 76 -10.61 10.40 -8.98
N ILE A 77 -9.91 9.86 -7.97
CA ILE A 77 -10.54 9.03 -6.94
C ILE A 77 -11.59 9.85 -6.17
N LYS A 78 -11.26 11.10 -5.79
CA LYS A 78 -12.18 12.00 -5.05
C LYS A 78 -13.44 12.39 -5.80
N ARG A 79 -13.49 12.24 -7.13
CA ARG A 79 -14.69 12.50 -7.94
C ARG A 79 -15.71 11.35 -7.88
N GLN A 80 -15.31 10.18 -7.38
CA GLN A 80 -16.22 9.05 -7.25
C GLN A 80 -17.26 9.32 -6.14
N PRO A 81 -18.49 8.79 -6.23
CA PRO A 81 -19.52 9.02 -5.22
C PRO A 81 -19.14 8.59 -3.80
N LYS A 82 -18.29 7.55 -3.69
CA LYS A 82 -17.81 6.99 -2.42
C LYS A 82 -16.30 6.71 -2.53
N PRO A 83 -15.44 7.72 -2.38
CA PRO A 83 -14.00 7.54 -2.46
C PRO A 83 -13.51 6.75 -1.24
N GLY A 84 -13.17 5.47 -1.42
CA GLY A 84 -12.74 4.55 -0.37
C GLY A 84 -11.28 4.71 0.03
N ILE A 85 -10.81 5.93 0.29
CA ILE A 85 -9.39 6.25 0.58
C ILE A 85 -9.25 7.21 1.77
N ALA A 86 -8.15 7.10 2.54
CA ALA A 86 -7.77 8.07 3.55
C ALA A 86 -6.39 8.69 3.22
N PRO A 87 -6.31 9.65 2.27
CA PRO A 87 -5.03 10.11 1.70
C PRO A 87 -4.08 10.78 2.69
N GLN A 88 -4.59 11.26 3.83
CA GLN A 88 -3.75 11.84 4.89
C GLN A 88 -3.15 10.80 5.85
N LEU A 89 -3.61 9.54 5.77
CA LEU A 89 -3.29 8.45 6.69
C LEU A 89 -2.65 7.26 5.98
N ASP A 90 -3.04 6.98 4.73
CA ASP A 90 -2.58 5.85 3.94
C ASP A 90 -1.43 6.32 3.03
N GLN A 91 -0.22 5.79 3.22
CA GLN A 91 1.04 6.29 2.63
C GLN A 91 1.16 6.08 1.09
N HIS A 92 0.06 5.93 0.36
CA HIS A 92 0.05 5.72 -1.10
C HIS A 92 0.65 6.90 -1.89
N ALA A 93 0.58 8.11 -1.34
CA ALA A 93 1.17 9.29 -1.95
C ALA A 93 2.67 9.42 -1.68
N GLY A 94 3.29 8.51 -0.92
CA GLY A 94 4.71 8.62 -0.60
C GLY A 94 5.03 9.92 0.15
N PHE A 95 6.06 10.61 -0.35
CA PHE A 95 6.50 11.92 0.11
C PHE A 95 5.95 13.07 -0.77
N GLU A 96 5.02 12.78 -1.67
CA GLU A 96 4.52 13.77 -2.64
C GLU A 96 3.77 14.93 -1.96
N LEU A 97 3.90 16.10 -2.58
CA LEU A 97 3.24 17.33 -2.17
C LEU A 97 2.00 17.61 -3.03
N ASN A 98 1.00 18.26 -2.44
CA ASN A 98 -0.15 18.77 -3.18
C ASN A 98 0.18 20.09 -3.88
N SER A 99 -0.81 20.67 -4.58
CA SER A 99 -0.65 21.94 -5.31
C SER A 99 -0.38 23.17 -4.43
N ARG A 100 -0.48 23.04 -3.10
CA ARG A 100 -0.11 24.07 -2.10
C ARG A 100 1.25 23.78 -1.45
N ASN A 101 2.04 22.87 -2.02
CA ASN A 101 3.35 22.48 -1.52
C ASN A 101 3.33 21.90 -0.08
N THR A 102 2.21 21.29 0.32
CA THR A 102 2.12 20.57 1.60
C THR A 102 2.05 19.07 1.36
N PRO A 103 2.56 18.22 2.27
CA PRO A 103 2.47 16.76 2.12
C PRO A 103 1.04 16.29 1.87
N ILE A 104 0.85 15.38 0.92
CA ILE A 104 -0.46 14.75 0.67
C ILE A 104 -0.81 13.83 1.86
N CYS A 105 0.15 12.99 2.25
CA CYS A 105 0.08 12.17 3.44
C CYS A 105 0.98 12.76 4.54
N LYS A 106 0.46 12.84 5.77
CA LYS A 106 1.26 13.34 6.91
C LYS A 106 2.22 12.28 7.44
N ARG A 107 1.99 11.02 7.10
CA ARG A 107 2.85 9.90 7.48
C ARG A 107 3.89 9.69 6.38
N PRO A 108 5.19 9.69 6.69
CA PRO A 108 6.24 9.45 5.70
C PRO A 108 6.27 7.97 5.30
N GLY A 109 6.96 7.65 4.21
CA GLY A 109 7.11 6.29 3.71
C GLY A 109 6.10 5.96 2.61
N PHE A 110 5.83 4.68 2.37
CA PHE A 110 5.01 4.23 1.25
C PHE A 110 4.12 3.06 1.63
N ALA A 111 2.94 2.97 1.01
CA ALA A 111 2.01 1.87 1.22
C ALA A 111 1.52 1.25 -0.10
N CYS A 112 1.13 -0.01 -0.04
CA CYS A 112 0.45 -0.71 -1.11
C CYS A 112 -0.57 -1.71 -0.57
N ASP A 113 -1.50 -2.07 -1.44
CA ASP A 113 -2.54 -3.06 -1.17
C ASP A 113 -2.37 -4.25 -2.11
N PHE A 114 -2.38 -5.47 -1.58
CA PHE A 114 -2.25 -6.68 -2.38
C PHE A 114 -2.82 -7.93 -1.70
N TYR A 115 -2.97 -9.00 -2.48
CA TYR A 115 -3.18 -10.36 -1.99
C TYR A 115 -2.23 -11.33 -2.70
N ALA A 116 -1.91 -12.45 -2.06
CA ALA A 116 -1.22 -13.56 -2.70
C ALA A 116 -2.25 -14.44 -3.43
N VAL A 117 -1.96 -14.86 -4.66
CA VAL A 117 -2.96 -15.52 -5.54
C VAL A 117 -3.44 -16.85 -4.94
N ASN A 118 -2.54 -17.60 -4.31
CA ASN A 118 -2.81 -18.95 -3.79
C ASN A 118 -2.84 -19.00 -2.25
N THR A 119 -2.99 -17.87 -1.57
CA THR A 119 -2.96 -17.82 -0.10
C THR A 119 -3.91 -16.75 0.41
N ASP A 120 -4.75 -17.12 1.38
CA ASP A 120 -5.68 -16.16 1.96
C ASP A 120 -4.94 -15.06 2.76
N SER A 121 -5.57 -13.89 2.86
CA SER A 121 -4.95 -12.73 3.47
C SER A 121 -4.68 -12.86 4.97
N LEU A 122 -5.32 -13.80 5.67
CA LEU A 122 -5.04 -14.04 7.09
C LEU A 122 -3.70 -14.77 7.23
N MET A 123 -3.49 -15.84 6.46
CA MET A 123 -2.23 -16.58 6.44
C MET A 123 -1.08 -15.68 6.00
N LEU A 124 -1.28 -14.90 4.92
CA LEU A 124 -0.32 -13.90 4.45
C LEU A 124 0.04 -12.89 5.55
N ALA A 125 -0.97 -12.27 6.19
CA ALA A 125 -0.74 -11.27 7.22
C ALA A 125 0.01 -11.86 8.44
N LYS A 126 -0.37 -13.06 8.89
CA LYS A 126 0.32 -13.75 9.99
C LYS A 126 1.78 -14.02 9.67
N TRP A 127 2.08 -14.43 8.44
CA TRP A 127 3.46 -14.66 8.03
C TRP A 127 4.26 -13.35 8.01
N ILE A 128 3.73 -12.28 7.42
CA ILE A 128 4.37 -10.97 7.41
C ILE A 128 4.66 -10.50 8.84
N ILE A 129 3.67 -10.60 9.74
CA ILE A 129 3.80 -10.18 11.15
C ILE A 129 4.88 -10.96 11.91
N ASN A 130 5.14 -12.20 11.52
CA ASN A 130 6.15 -13.04 12.14
C ASN A 130 7.56 -12.85 11.57
N HIS A 131 7.68 -12.53 10.28
CA HIS A 131 8.96 -12.63 9.56
C HIS A 131 9.49 -11.30 9.06
N LEU A 132 8.65 -10.28 8.90
CA LEU A 132 9.04 -9.02 8.27
C LEU A 132 8.87 -7.83 9.21
N THR A 133 9.69 -6.81 8.98
CA THR A 133 9.58 -5.50 9.62
C THR A 133 8.79 -4.55 8.71
N PHE A 134 7.76 -3.91 9.26
CA PHE A 134 6.85 -3.02 8.53
C PHE A 134 6.38 -1.87 9.42
N ASP A 135 5.83 -0.81 8.84
CA ASP A 135 5.25 0.30 9.59
C ASP A 135 3.85 -0.02 10.10
N ARG A 136 2.92 -0.30 9.19
CA ARG A 136 1.53 -0.61 9.51
C ARG A 136 0.99 -1.71 8.63
N LEU A 137 0.17 -2.58 9.19
CA LEU A 137 -0.61 -3.59 8.48
C LEU A 137 -2.09 -3.43 8.84
N TYR A 138 -2.92 -3.20 7.83
CA TYR A 138 -4.37 -3.23 7.98
C TYR A 138 -4.93 -4.49 7.31
N TYR A 139 -5.64 -5.29 8.10
CA TYR A 139 -6.28 -6.51 7.65
C TYR A 139 -7.78 -6.30 7.50
N TYR A 140 -8.28 -6.61 6.31
CA TYR A 140 -9.66 -6.33 5.90
C TYR A 140 -10.55 -7.56 5.80
N GLY A 141 -10.01 -8.75 6.08
CA GLY A 141 -10.68 -10.03 5.93
C GLY A 141 -9.96 -10.94 4.95
N LYS A 142 -10.20 -12.26 5.07
CA LYS A 142 -9.42 -13.31 4.39
C LYS A 142 -9.42 -13.24 2.86
N ASN A 143 -10.48 -12.68 2.28
CA ASN A 143 -10.70 -12.59 0.83
C ASN A 143 -10.50 -11.16 0.31
N ARG A 144 -9.89 -10.27 1.09
CA ARG A 144 -9.63 -8.88 0.70
C ARG A 144 -8.12 -8.63 0.71
N PRO A 145 -7.60 -7.72 -0.15
CA PRO A 145 -6.19 -7.35 -0.08
C PRO A 145 -5.86 -6.85 1.33
N ILE A 146 -4.64 -7.12 1.78
CA ILE A 146 -4.08 -6.42 2.94
C ILE A 146 -3.57 -5.06 2.48
N HIS A 147 -3.57 -4.08 3.38
CA HIS A 147 -2.80 -2.85 3.22
C HIS A 147 -1.58 -2.92 4.10
N ILE A 148 -0.42 -2.59 3.56
CA ILE A 148 0.82 -2.54 4.32
C ILE A 148 1.66 -1.33 3.93
N SER A 149 2.35 -0.76 4.92
CA SER A 149 3.24 0.37 4.72
C SER A 149 4.65 0.12 5.27
N VAL A 150 5.61 0.83 4.70
CA VAL A 150 6.97 1.01 5.21
C VAL A 150 7.17 2.47 5.57
N ALA A 151 7.95 2.74 6.61
CA ALA A 151 8.27 4.09 7.06
C ALA A 151 9.64 4.08 7.76
N PRO A 152 10.25 5.26 8.02
CA PRO A 152 11.53 5.32 8.73
C PRO A 152 11.53 4.62 10.09
N ASN A 153 10.41 4.63 10.82
CA ASN A 153 10.33 4.12 12.20
C ASN A 153 9.75 2.70 12.31
N MET A 154 9.25 2.10 11.23
CA MET A 154 8.69 0.74 11.17
C MET A 154 7.91 0.29 12.42
N LEU A 155 6.79 0.97 12.72
CA LEU A 155 6.08 0.84 13.99
C LEU A 155 5.48 -0.56 14.29
N GLY A 156 5.36 -1.44 13.30
CA GLY A 156 4.77 -2.77 13.45
C GLY A 156 3.29 -2.74 13.90
N ALA A 157 2.56 -1.66 13.63
CA ALA A 157 1.20 -1.50 14.10
C ALA A 157 0.22 -2.36 13.26
N ILE A 158 -0.66 -3.09 13.94
CA ILE A 158 -1.62 -3.99 13.30
C ILE A 158 -3.04 -3.49 13.58
N THR A 159 -3.83 -3.34 12.54
CA THR A 159 -5.20 -2.85 12.62
C THR A 159 -6.15 -3.82 11.89
N LEU A 160 -7.22 -4.22 12.57
CA LEU A 160 -8.34 -4.95 11.98
C LEU A 160 -9.41 -3.97 11.53
N LEU A 161 -9.95 -4.14 10.32
CA LEU A 161 -11.18 -3.47 9.92
C LEU A 161 -12.36 -4.43 10.12
N GLN A 162 -13.14 -4.20 11.16
CA GLN A 162 -14.31 -5.02 11.47
C GLN A 162 -15.57 -4.33 10.93
N ASN A 163 -16.42 -5.13 10.27
CA ASN A 163 -17.77 -4.70 9.89
C ASN A 163 -18.60 -4.56 11.17
N HIS A 164 -19.02 -3.35 11.50
CA HIS A 164 -20.00 -3.14 12.56
C HIS A 164 -21.40 -3.50 12.06
N PRO A 165 -22.32 -4.01 12.91
CA PRO A 165 -23.71 -4.30 12.52
C PRO A 165 -24.46 -3.12 11.91
N SER A 166 -24.02 -1.89 12.19
CA SER A 166 -24.56 -0.66 11.57
C SER A 166 -24.06 -0.39 10.14
N GLY A 167 -23.27 -1.31 9.56
CA GLY A 167 -22.67 -1.17 8.22
C GLY A 167 -21.42 -0.28 8.18
N ARG A 168 -20.96 0.26 9.31
CA ARG A 168 -19.72 1.06 9.39
C ARG A 168 -18.52 0.15 9.64
N ASN A 169 -17.42 0.43 8.96
CA ASN A 169 -16.14 -0.20 9.22
C ASN A 169 -15.43 0.52 10.37
N ILE A 170 -15.11 -0.19 11.45
CA ILE A 170 -14.40 0.37 12.60
C ILE A 170 -12.97 -0.21 12.63
N PRO A 171 -11.93 0.65 12.51
CA PRO A 171 -10.55 0.20 12.68
C PRO A 171 -10.28 -0.08 14.16
N ARG A 172 -9.76 -1.27 14.46
CA ARG A 172 -9.37 -1.69 15.81
C ARG A 172 -7.90 -2.12 15.80
N ASN A 173 -7.07 -1.39 16.56
CA ASN A 173 -5.68 -1.81 16.77
C ASN A 173 -5.65 -3.09 17.62
N ILE A 174 -4.74 -3.98 17.29
CA ILE A 174 -4.57 -5.28 17.95
C ILE A 174 -3.09 -5.58 18.16
N THR A 175 -2.77 -6.31 19.23
CA THR A 175 -1.41 -6.76 19.48
C THR A 175 -1.00 -7.85 18.49
N LYS A 176 0.31 -8.02 18.26
CA LYS A 176 0.83 -9.16 17.50
C LYS A 176 0.33 -10.49 18.07
N GLN A 177 0.40 -10.66 19.39
CA GLN A 177 -0.01 -11.91 20.05
C GLN A 177 -1.49 -12.24 19.82
N ASP A 178 -2.37 -11.25 19.87
CA ASP A 178 -3.80 -11.48 19.67
C ASP A 178 -4.17 -11.68 18.20
N PHE A 179 -3.48 -10.99 17.28
CA PHE A 179 -3.69 -11.22 15.85
C PHE A 179 -3.27 -12.64 15.43
N LEU A 180 -2.19 -13.18 15.99
CA LEU A 180 -1.73 -14.53 15.62
C LEU A 180 -2.69 -15.65 16.06
N LYS A 181 -3.58 -15.38 17.03
CA LYS A 181 -4.61 -16.31 17.52
C LYS A 181 -5.90 -16.31 16.68
N TYR A 182 -6.07 -15.36 15.76
CA TYR A 182 -7.26 -15.23 14.91
C TYR A 182 -7.40 -16.39 13.92
#